data_AF-M6W2M8-F1
#
_entry.id   AF-M6W2M8-F1
#
_cell.length_a   1.000
_cell.length_b   1.000
_cell.length_c   1.000
_cell.angle_alpha   90.00
_cell.angle_beta   90.00
_cell.angle_gamma   90.00
#
_symmetry.space_group_name_H-M   'P 1'
#
loop_
_entity.id
_entity.type
_entity.pdbx_description
1 polymer ?
#
loop_
_entity_poly.entity_id
_entity_poly.type
_entity_poly.pdbx_seq_one_letter_code
_entity_poly.pdbx_strand_id
1 'polypeptide(L)' 'MERIGTIRPVITSKGKIKIQGYDPHSFRQDKRKAVFDLNNSMDPRRVIYMIDPELEPSLYEKVDQSFRGTAPRSVA' A
#
# COMPACT_ATOMS: atom_id res chain seq x y z
N MET A 1 -5.39 7.29 9.94
CA MET A 1 -5.33 6.18 8.95
C MET A 1 -4.20 5.25 9.37
N GLU A 2 -4.39 3.93 9.36
CA GLU A 2 -3.32 2.98 9.69
C GLU A 2 -2.51 2.63 8.43
N ARG A 3 -1.18 2.73 8.50
CA ARG A 3 -0.33 2.23 7.42
C ARG A 3 -0.22 0.71 7.52
N ILE A 4 -0.66 0.02 6.48
CA ILE A 4 -0.60 -1.44 6.41
C ILE A 4 0.71 -1.99 5.83
N GLY A 5 1.46 -1.17 5.08
CA GLY A 5 2.72 -1.60 4.46
C GLY A 5 3.36 -0.61 3.49
N THR A 6 4.32 -1.10 2.73
CA THR A 6 4.95 -0.42 1.58
C THR A 6 4.82 -1.26 0.33
N ILE A 7 4.67 -0.61 -0.81
CA ILE A 7 4.72 -1.23 -2.13
C ILE A 7 5.51 -0.34 -3.08
N ARG A 8 6.23 -0.93 -4.04
CA ARG A 8 7.03 -0.19 -5.02
C ARG A 8 6.16 0.18 -6.23
N PRO A 9 6.17 1.44 -6.66
CA PRO A 9 5.55 1.82 -7.92
C PRO A 9 6.35 1.28 -9.11
N VAL A 10 5.66 0.93 -10.19
CA VAL A 10 6.26 0.70 -11.50
C VAL A 10 6.34 2.05 -12.20
N ILE A 11 7.57 2.57 -12.31
CA ILE A 11 7.82 3.89 -12.88
C ILE A 11 8.22 3.74 -14.35
N THR A 12 7.62 4.54 -15.21
CA THR A 12 8.12 4.73 -16.58
C THR A 12 8.57 6.15 -16.82
N SER A 13 9.62 6.27 -17.63
CA SER A 13 10.18 7.54 -18.05
C SER A 13 10.19 7.60 -19.57
N LYS A 14 9.25 8.36 -20.13
CA LYS A 14 9.25 8.79 -21.53
C LYS A 14 9.10 10.31 -21.57
N GLY A 15 10.11 11.01 -21.06
CA GLY A 15 10.13 12.49 -20.96
C GLY A 15 9.41 13.07 -19.73
N LYS A 16 8.52 12.32 -19.08
CA LYS A 16 7.96 12.63 -17.75
C LYS A 16 7.90 11.35 -16.92
N ILE A 17 8.18 11.47 -15.62
CA ILE A 17 8.03 10.37 -14.65
C ILE A 17 6.54 10.09 -14.49
N LYS A 18 6.11 8.87 -14.77
CA LYS A 18 4.75 8.40 -14.56
C LYS A 18 4.75 7.10 -13.77
N ILE A 19 3.81 6.99 -12.83
CA ILE A 19 3.48 5.74 -12.17
C ILE A 19 2.49 5.02 -13.10
N GLN A 20 2.85 3.83 -13.59
CA GLN A 20 1.96 3.00 -14.41
C GLN A 20 1.16 1.99 -13.59
N GLY A 21 1.56 1.75 -12.35
CA GLY A 21 0.95 0.80 -11.44
C GLY A 21 1.92 0.48 -10.30
N TYR A 22 1.71 -0.65 -9.63
CA TYR A 22 2.53 -1.10 -8.51
C TYR A 22 2.97 -2.55 -8.70
N ASP A 23 4.19 -2.86 -8.28
CA ASP A 23 4.71 -4.22 -8.33
C ASP A 23 4.10 -5.04 -7.16
N PRO A 24 3.22 -6.01 -7.44
CA PRO A 24 2.53 -6.73 -6.38
C PRO A 24 3.44 -7.62 -5.54
N HIS A 25 4.61 -8.00 -6.06
CA HIS A 25 5.59 -8.83 -5.36
C HIS A 25 6.48 -8.02 -4.42
N SER A 26 6.41 -6.68 -4.51
CA SER A 26 7.18 -5.77 -3.68
C SER A 26 6.49 -5.39 -2.38
N PHE A 27 5.26 -5.86 -2.14
CA PHE A 27 4.53 -5.54 -0.92
C PHE A 27 5.27 -6.04 0.31
N ARG A 28 5.47 -5.14 1.28
CA ARG A 28 6.02 -5.46 2.59
C ARG A 28 5.10 -4.88 3.65
N GLN A 29 4.48 -5.77 4.43
CA GLN A 29 3.65 -5.38 5.56
C GLN A 29 4.48 -4.64 6.61
N ASP A 30 3.93 -3.55 7.14
CA ASP A 30 4.58 -2.83 8.23
C ASP A 30 4.30 -3.55 9.55
N LYS A 31 5.34 -4.07 10.20
CA LYS A 31 5.20 -4.75 11.50
C LYS A 31 4.97 -3.76 12.64
N ARG A 32 5.39 -2.52 12.44
CA ARG A 32 5.15 -1.42 13.39
C ARG A 32 3.91 -0.73 12.87
N LYS A 33 2.77 -0.91 13.55
CA LYS A 33 1.51 -0.23 13.23
C LYS A 33 1.69 1.27 13.42
N ALA A 34 2.26 1.93 12.43
CA ALA A 34 2.46 3.36 12.41
C ALA A 34 1.10 4.01 12.12
N VAL A 35 0.56 4.70 13.12
CA VAL A 35 -0.65 5.50 12.97
C VAL A 35 -0.25 6.80 12.29
N PHE A 36 -0.79 7.04 11.09
CA PHE A 36 -0.60 8.30 10.39
C PHE A 36 -1.78 9.22 10.66
N ASP A 37 -1.46 10.37 11.26
CA ASP A 37 -2.36 11.49 11.35
C ASP A 37 -2.19 12.40 10.13
N LEU A 38 -3.20 12.39 9.26
CA LEU A 38 -3.23 13.19 8.03
C LEU A 38 -3.34 14.69 8.31
N ASN A 39 -3.82 15.06 9.49
CA ASN A 39 -4.01 16.47 9.88
C ASN A 39 -2.71 17.13 10.35
N ASN A 40 -1.76 16.36 10.89
CA ASN A 40 -0.57 16.89 11.57
C ASN A 40 0.73 16.83 10.75
N SER A 41 0.80 16.05 9.68
CA SER A 41 2.04 15.94 8.88
C SER A 41 1.78 15.46 7.45
N MET A 42 1.39 16.40 6.59
CA MET A 42 1.54 16.22 5.14
C MET A 42 2.97 16.61 4.76
N ASP A 43 3.92 15.68 4.89
CA ASP A 43 5.19 15.82 4.17
C ASP A 43 4.85 15.85 2.67
N PRO A 44 5.06 16.97 1.96
CA PRO A 44 4.63 17.12 0.57
C PRO A 44 5.36 16.16 -0.39
N ARG A 45 6.41 15.47 0.09
CA ARG A 45 7.13 14.43 -0.67
C ARG A 45 6.46 13.06 -0.57
N ARG A 46 5.42 12.89 0.26
CA ARG A 46 4.73 11.62 0.44
C ARG A 46 3.47 11.57 -0.41
N VAL A 47 3.40 10.56 -1.27
CA VAL A 47 2.21 10.21 -2.03
C VAL A 47 1.47 9.13 -1.27
N ILE A 48 0.24 9.43 -0.84
CA ILE A 48 -0.66 8.46 -0.22
C ILE A 48 -1.55 7.90 -1.33
N TYR A 49 -1.57 6.57 -1.47
CA TYR A 49 -2.38 5.88 -2.46
C TYR A 49 -3.43 5.01 -1.76
N MET A 50 -4.69 5.14 -2.21
CA MET A 50 -5.77 4.24 -1.82
C MET A 50 -5.97 3.25 -2.96
N ILE A 51 -6.00 1.95 -2.63
CA ILE A 51 -6.30 0.90 -3.61
C ILE A 51 -7.81 0.74 -3.62
N ASP A 52 -8.42 1.10 -4.74
CA ASP A 52 -9.83 0.83 -5.00
C ASP A 52 -9.97 -0.63 -5.47
N PRO A 53 -10.74 -1.48 -4.76
CA PRO A 53 -10.91 -2.89 -5.11
C PRO A 53 -11.62 -3.09 -6.46
N GLU A 54 -12.41 -2.12 -6.94
CA GLU A 54 -13.10 -2.23 -8.23
C GLU A 54 -12.18 -1.87 -9.40
N LEU A 55 -11.27 -0.91 -9.20
CA LEU A 55 -10.34 -0.46 -10.23
C LEU A 55 -9.09 -1.34 -10.32
N GLU A 56 -8.61 -1.86 -9.19
CA GLU A 56 -7.36 -2.64 -9.08
C GLU A 56 -7.57 -3.94 -8.26
N PRO A 57 -8.49 -4.83 -8.68
CA PRO A 57 -8.89 -6.01 -7.89
C PRO A 57 -7.71 -6.94 -7.58
N SER A 58 -6.85 -7.21 -8.58
CA SER A 58 -5.69 -8.09 -8.42
C SER A 58 -4.66 -7.57 -7.42
N LEU A 59 -4.48 -6.25 -7.34
CA LEU A 59 -3.57 -5.63 -6.38
C LEU A 59 -4.18 -5.64 -4.99
N TYR A 60 -5.47 -5.30 -4.90
CA TYR A 60 -6.23 -5.34 -3.66
C TYR A 60 -6.17 -6.73 -3.03
N GLU A 61 -6.49 -7.79 -3.78
CA GLU A 61 -6.47 -9.16 -3.28
C GLU A 61 -5.08 -9.59 -2.76
N LYS A 62 -4.00 -9.23 -3.47
CA LYS A 62 -2.64 -9.58 -3.03
C LYS A 62 -2.24 -8.87 -1.74
N VAL A 63 -2.60 -7.59 -1.62
CA VAL A 63 -2.35 -6.82 -0.39
C VAL A 63 -3.21 -7.35 0.75
N ASP A 64 -4.48 -7.65 0.48
CA ASP A 64 -5.43 -8.19 1.46
C ASP A 64 -5.00 -9.58 1.95
N GLN A 65 -4.61 -10.49 1.04
CA GLN A 65 -4.05 -11.80 1.40
C GLN A 65 -2.79 -11.68 2.25
N SER A 66 -1.89 -10.76 1.91
CA SER A 66 -0.65 -10.54 2.66
C SER A 66 -0.90 -9.91 4.04
N PHE A 67 -1.94 -9.08 4.17
CA PHE A 67 -2.29 -8.39 5.40
C PHE A 67 -3.17 -9.24 6.34
N ARG A 68 -4.16 -9.97 5.79
CA ARG A 68 -5.09 -10.84 6.54
C ARG A 68 -4.56 -12.24 6.74
N GLY A 69 -3.71 -12.75 5.84
CA GLY A 69 -3.03 -14.04 6.01
C GLY A 69 -2.06 -14.06 7.20
N THR A 70 -1.70 -12.88 7.73
CA THR A 70 -0.91 -12.70 8.96
C THR A 70 -1.75 -12.25 10.16
N ALA A 71 -3.07 -12.12 10.02
CA ALA A 71 -3.93 -11.93 11.18
C ALA A 71 -3.74 -13.14 12.12
N PRO A 72 -3.56 -12.93 13.44
CA PRO A 72 -3.51 -14.05 14.36
C PRO A 72 -4.80 -14.82 14.15
N ARG A 73 -4.71 -16.15 13.96
CA ARG A 73 -5.89 -17.02 14.10
C ARG A 73 -6.50 -16.66 15.44
N SER A 74 -7.64 -15.98 15.42
CA SER A 74 -8.42 -15.74 16.63
C SER A 74 -8.65 -17.11 17.23
N VAL A 75 -8.00 -17.36 18.36
CA VAL A 75 -8.30 -18.50 19.21
C VAL A 75 -9.75 -18.33 19.64
N ALA A 76 -10.61 -19.17 19.08
CA ALA A 76 -11.98 -19.42 19.53
C ALA A 76 -12.10 -20.92 19.76
#